data_AF-A0A976IFR8-F1
#
_entry.id   AF-A0A976IFR8-F1
#
_cell.length_a   1.000
_cell.length_b   1.000
_cell.length_c   1.000
_cell.angle_alpha   90.00
_cell.angle_beta   90.00
_cell.angle_gamma   90.00
#
_symmetry.space_group_name_H-M   'P 1'
#
loop_
_entity.id
_entity.type
_entity.pdbx_description
1 polymer ?
#
loop_
_entity_poly.entity_id
_entity_poly.type
_entity_poly.pdbx_seq_one_letter_code
_entity_poly.pdbx_strand_id
1 'polypeptide(L)'
;MRGDFNCTLVPRLDRSFVSPPGRHDSIALRRLLGRAQLSDVLDEDMKQAEYERAIAHFHATEHTYFYTLPGGGSASFRLDRWYVSDIYSNWIRNVKFSVPGPAADHNGISVKIAEPRHVVRVRKLRRVYSVPGCAQAAAISKITAAIKLAQRQVDETASAPTPDFSRRGDLQTGGTVFVRSCWQPQIGASRFDENL
;
A
#
# COMPACT_ATOMS: atom_id res chain seq x y z
N MET A 1 16.87 -9.09 -1.50
CA MET A 1 16.65 -10.15 -0.49
C MET A 1 15.84 -9.56 0.65
N ARG A 2 14.90 -10.29 1.25
CA ARG A 2 14.09 -9.81 2.39
C ARG A 2 13.85 -10.90 3.42
N GLY A 3 13.63 -10.51 4.67
CA GLY A 3 13.16 -11.42 5.73
C GLY A 3 13.63 -11.00 7.11
N ASP A 4 13.23 -11.78 8.10
CA ASP A 4 13.82 -11.77 9.44
C ASP A 4 15.12 -12.60 9.42
N PHE A 5 16.24 -11.96 9.72
CA PHE A 5 17.56 -12.60 9.71
C PHE A 5 18.03 -13.09 11.08
N ASN A 6 17.30 -12.78 12.16
CA ASN A 6 17.65 -13.15 13.54
C ASN A 6 19.12 -12.85 13.93
N CYS A 7 19.72 -11.82 13.33
CA CYS A 7 21.10 -11.41 13.61
C CYS A 7 21.31 -9.91 13.38
N THR A 8 22.47 -9.43 13.83
CA THR A 8 22.87 -8.02 13.72
C THR A 8 24.12 -7.89 12.86
N LEU A 9 24.24 -6.75 12.17
CA LEU A 9 25.40 -6.37 11.36
C LEU A 9 26.05 -5.10 11.89
N VAL A 10 25.30 -4.19 12.51
CA VAL A 10 25.84 -3.01 13.17
C VAL A 10 25.30 -3.02 14.58
N PRO A 11 25.97 -3.70 15.54
CA PRO A 11 25.38 -4.00 16.85
C PRO A 11 24.86 -2.79 17.63
N ARG A 12 25.39 -1.60 17.35
CA ARG A 12 25.01 -0.32 17.97
C ARG A 12 23.73 0.28 17.37
N LEU A 13 23.52 0.13 16.07
CA LEU A 13 22.33 0.61 15.37
C LEU A 13 21.21 -0.42 15.34
N ASP A 14 21.55 -1.71 15.36
CA ASP A 14 20.58 -2.80 15.25
C ASP A 14 19.98 -3.23 16.59
N ARG A 15 20.47 -2.67 17.71
CA ARG A 15 20.04 -3.01 19.07
C ARG A 15 20.03 -1.77 19.95
N SER A 16 18.96 -1.60 20.73
CA SER A 16 18.90 -0.52 21.72
C SER A 16 19.55 -0.90 23.06
N PHE A 17 19.67 -2.20 23.34
CA PHE A 17 20.29 -2.69 24.58
C PHE A 17 21.71 -3.22 24.31
N VAL A 18 22.67 -2.69 25.07
CA VAL A 18 24.07 -3.07 24.96
C VAL A 18 24.28 -4.43 25.63
N SER A 19 24.33 -5.49 24.82
CA SER A 19 24.85 -6.78 25.28
C SER A 19 26.38 -6.81 25.22
N PRO A 20 27.05 -7.70 25.96
CA PRO A 20 28.48 -7.95 25.81
C PRO A 20 28.87 -8.16 24.33
N PRO A 21 30.05 -7.69 23.91
CA PRO A 21 30.49 -7.81 22.52
C PRO A 21 30.49 -9.26 22.03
N GLY A 22 30.15 -9.46 20.75
CA GLY A 22 30.32 -10.74 20.05
C GLY A 22 29.11 -11.69 19.96
N ARG A 23 27.99 -11.44 20.66
CA ARG A 23 26.89 -12.43 20.71
C ARG A 23 25.94 -12.48 19.50
N HIS A 24 25.94 -11.49 18.60
CA HIS A 24 24.93 -11.42 17.53
C HIS A 24 25.45 -10.90 16.17
N ASP A 25 26.77 -10.73 16.00
CA ASP A 25 27.34 -10.37 14.69
C ASP A 25 27.37 -11.60 13.78
N SER A 26 26.71 -11.53 12.63
CA SER A 26 26.65 -12.65 11.68
C SER A 26 27.69 -12.51 10.58
N ILE A 27 28.85 -13.13 10.80
CA ILE A 27 29.92 -13.23 9.79
C ILE A 27 29.39 -13.92 8.50
N ALA A 28 28.53 -14.93 8.65
CA ALA A 28 27.92 -15.63 7.54
C ALA A 28 27.06 -14.70 6.68
N LEU A 29 26.24 -13.86 7.30
CA LEU A 29 25.42 -12.89 6.58
C LEU A 29 26.28 -11.84 5.88
N ARG A 30 27.32 -11.28 6.53
CA ARG A 30 28.26 -10.36 5.86
C ARG A 30 28.89 -10.98 4.61
N ARG A 31 29.35 -12.23 4.71
CA ARG A 31 29.94 -12.95 3.57
C ARG A 31 28.92 -13.15 2.45
N LEU A 32 27.68 -13.49 2.78
CA LEU A 32 26.60 -13.63 1.81
C LEU A 32 26.32 -12.31 1.09
N LEU A 33 26.15 -11.22 1.85
CA LEU A 33 25.87 -9.89 1.31
C LEU A 33 27.03 -9.40 0.42
N GLY A 34 28.28 -9.56 0.87
CA GLY A 34 29.44 -9.19 0.07
C GLY A 34 29.57 -10.00 -1.23
N ARG A 35 29.33 -11.32 -1.20
CA ARG A 35 29.35 -12.16 -2.40
C ARG A 35 28.22 -11.84 -3.37
N ALA A 36 27.04 -11.54 -2.85
CA ALA A 36 25.87 -11.19 -3.65
C ALA A 36 25.83 -9.71 -4.05
N GLN A 37 26.83 -8.90 -3.64
CA GLN A 37 26.89 -7.45 -3.84
C GLN A 37 25.59 -6.76 -3.40
N LEU A 38 25.13 -7.12 -2.20
CA LEU A 38 23.90 -6.60 -1.61
C LEU A 38 24.24 -5.63 -0.47
N SER A 39 23.56 -4.50 -0.46
CA SER A 39 23.60 -3.45 0.55
C SER A 39 22.25 -3.35 1.27
N ASP A 40 22.27 -2.91 2.52
CA ASP A 40 21.04 -2.67 3.29
C ASP A 40 20.30 -1.47 2.70
N VAL A 41 18.97 -1.55 2.55
CA VAL A 41 18.20 -0.42 1.99
C VAL A 41 18.25 0.83 2.88
N LEU A 42 18.62 0.68 4.15
CA LEU A 42 18.80 1.78 5.11
C LEU A 42 20.27 2.13 5.36
N ASP A 43 21.21 1.69 4.52
CA ASP A 43 22.65 1.93 4.75
C ASP A 43 23.00 3.42 4.90
N GLU A 44 22.36 4.30 4.12
CA GLU A 44 22.56 5.75 4.22
C GLU A 44 21.92 6.34 5.50
N ASP A 45 20.70 5.92 5.86
CA ASP A 45 20.04 6.36 7.09
C ASP A 45 20.83 5.93 8.35
N MET A 46 21.44 4.75 8.30
CA MET A 46 22.33 4.24 9.33
C MET A 46 23.59 5.10 9.49
N LYS A 47 24.25 5.44 8.37
CA LYS A 47 25.42 6.35 8.38
C LYS A 47 25.04 7.72 8.93
N GLN A 48 23.90 8.25 8.52
CA GLN A 48 23.40 9.55 9.00
C GLN A 48 23.13 9.53 10.50
N ALA A 49 22.44 8.50 11.00
CA ALA A 49 22.16 8.34 12.42
C ALA A 49 23.43 8.23 13.28
N GLU A 50 24.48 7.56 12.79
CA GLU A 50 25.77 7.53 13.49
C GLU A 50 26.45 8.90 13.50
N TYR A 51 26.48 9.58 12.35
CA TYR A 51 27.10 10.89 12.20
C TYR A 51 26.45 11.94 13.09
N GLU A 52 25.12 12.01 13.08
CA GLU A 52 24.34 12.95 13.89
C GLU A 52 24.20 12.53 15.36
N ARG A 53 24.67 11.34 15.71
CA ARG A 53 24.42 10.70 17.02
C ARG A 53 22.92 10.52 17.32
N ALA A 54 22.09 10.46 16.30
CA ALA A 54 20.64 10.31 16.36
C ALA A 54 20.18 8.85 16.52
N ILE A 55 20.98 8.02 17.20
CA ILE A 55 20.78 6.56 17.30
C ILE A 55 19.45 6.21 17.98
N ALA A 56 19.08 6.94 19.02
CA ALA A 56 17.80 6.72 19.71
C ALA A 56 16.59 6.98 18.80
N HIS A 57 16.70 7.99 17.92
CA HIS A 57 15.67 8.27 16.92
C HIS A 57 15.59 7.13 15.90
N PHE A 58 16.74 6.70 15.37
CA PHE A 58 16.83 5.55 14.46
C PHE A 58 16.23 4.27 15.07
N HIS A 59 16.50 3.97 16.34
CA HIS A 59 15.90 2.82 17.04
C HIS A 59 14.38 2.94 17.11
N ALA A 60 13.85 4.13 17.35
CA ALA A 60 12.41 4.33 17.48
C ALA A 60 11.66 4.19 16.14
N THR A 61 12.30 4.52 15.01
CA THR A 61 11.66 4.52 13.69
C THR A 61 11.93 3.26 12.88
N GLU A 62 13.15 2.69 12.97
CA GLU A 62 13.62 1.64 12.06
C GLU A 62 13.70 0.25 12.70
N HIS A 63 13.52 0.13 14.02
CA HIS A 63 13.47 -1.20 14.65
C HIS A 63 12.15 -1.90 14.39
N THR A 64 12.25 -3.22 14.23
CA THR A 64 11.10 -4.05 13.92
C THR A 64 10.66 -4.89 15.10
N TYR A 65 11.56 -5.35 15.95
CA TYR A 65 11.20 -6.16 17.11
C TYR A 65 11.37 -5.38 18.42
N PHE A 66 10.40 -5.49 19.33
CA PHE A 66 10.38 -4.81 20.62
C PHE A 66 10.06 -5.81 21.74
N TYR A 67 10.77 -5.71 22.86
CA TYR A 67 10.63 -6.64 23.97
C TYR A 67 10.92 -5.95 25.31
N THR A 68 10.40 -6.55 26.38
CA THR A 68 10.59 -6.09 27.76
C THR A 68 11.75 -6.84 28.40
N LEU A 69 12.63 -6.09 29.07
CA LEU A 69 13.74 -6.64 29.84
C LEU A 69 13.26 -7.03 31.26
N PRO A 70 13.89 -8.03 31.89
CA PRO A 70 13.74 -8.26 33.32
C PRO A 70 14.05 -6.98 34.10
N GLY A 71 13.12 -6.54 34.95
CA GLY A 71 13.24 -5.28 35.69
C GLY A 71 12.51 -4.08 35.07
N GLY A 72 11.72 -4.27 34.01
CA GLY A 72 10.76 -3.28 33.54
C GLY A 72 11.27 -2.27 32.50
N GLY A 73 12.46 -2.48 31.94
CA GLY A 73 12.94 -1.72 30.78
C GLY A 73 12.39 -2.25 29.45
N SER A 74 12.46 -1.46 28.39
CA SER A 74 12.20 -1.91 27.02
C SER A 74 13.48 -1.92 26.20
N ALA A 75 13.53 -2.84 25.24
CA ALA A 75 14.60 -2.91 24.27
C ALA A 75 14.03 -3.30 22.91
N SER A 76 14.83 -3.08 21.87
CA SER A 76 14.40 -3.31 20.50
C SER A 76 15.56 -3.78 19.62
N PHE A 77 15.20 -4.47 18.54
CA PHE A 77 16.10 -4.98 17.51
C PHE A 77 15.61 -4.64 16.11
N ARG A 78 16.56 -4.46 15.19
CA ARG A 78 16.30 -4.45 13.74
C ARG A 78 16.59 -5.83 13.15
N LEU A 79 15.56 -6.66 13.04
CA LEU A 79 15.69 -8.05 12.58
C LEU A 79 15.18 -8.25 11.15
N ASP A 80 14.09 -7.57 10.79
CA ASP A 80 13.52 -7.60 9.45
C ASP A 80 14.24 -6.61 8.56
N ARG A 81 14.82 -7.11 7.48
CA ARG A 81 15.65 -6.30 6.59
C ARG A 81 15.33 -6.54 5.15
N TRP A 82 15.64 -5.52 4.37
CA TRP A 82 15.70 -5.59 2.93
C TRP A 82 17.12 -5.29 2.49
N TYR A 83 17.64 -6.14 1.63
CA TYR A 83 18.91 -5.92 0.95
C TYR A 83 18.67 -5.80 -0.55
N VAL A 84 19.32 -4.82 -1.17
CA VAL A 84 19.23 -4.50 -2.59
C VAL A 84 20.63 -4.58 -3.19
N SER A 85 20.76 -5.00 -4.45
CA SER A 85 22.06 -4.91 -5.12
C SER A 85 22.34 -3.48 -5.52
N ASP A 86 23.60 -3.08 -5.57
CA ASP A 86 23.97 -1.70 -5.91
C ASP A 86 23.39 -1.24 -7.26
N ILE A 87 23.28 -2.15 -8.24
CA ILE A 87 22.68 -1.91 -9.57
C ILE A 87 21.21 -1.48 -9.51
N TYR A 88 20.48 -1.87 -8.45
CA TYR A 88 19.06 -1.60 -8.27
C TYR A 88 18.78 -0.67 -7.08
N SER A 89 19.81 -0.15 -6.41
CA SER A 89 19.67 0.74 -5.26
C SER A 89 18.81 1.97 -5.59
N ASN A 90 19.02 2.56 -6.77
CA ASN A 90 18.27 3.71 -7.28
C ASN A 90 16.80 3.41 -7.66
N TRP A 91 16.36 2.14 -7.60
CA TRP A 91 14.96 1.76 -7.81
C TRP A 91 14.15 1.88 -6.52
N ILE A 92 14.82 1.90 -5.37
CA ILE A 92 14.16 2.09 -4.07
C ILE A 92 13.69 3.54 -3.99
N ARG A 93 12.38 3.73 -3.80
CA ARG A 93 11.76 5.07 -3.69
C ARG A 93 11.40 5.43 -2.27
N ASN A 94 11.06 4.43 -1.48
CA ASN A 94 10.61 4.64 -0.11
C ASN A 94 10.72 3.33 0.67
N VAL A 95 11.08 3.42 1.94
CA VAL A 95 10.98 2.34 2.92
C VAL A 95 9.99 2.81 3.99
N LYS A 96 9.00 1.97 4.30
CA LYS A 96 7.96 2.27 5.29
C LYS A 96 7.94 1.21 6.37
N PHE A 97 7.76 1.67 7.58
CA PHE A 97 7.50 0.86 8.75
C PHE A 97 6.02 0.97 9.09
N SER A 98 5.40 -0.16 9.39
CA SER A 98 4.00 -0.24 9.81
C SER A 98 3.93 -0.96 11.14
N VAL A 99 3.15 -0.41 12.07
CA VAL A 99 2.83 -1.04 13.34
C VAL A 99 2.16 -2.40 13.08
N PRO A 100 2.53 -3.46 13.81
CA PRO A 100 2.00 -4.78 13.59
C PRO A 100 0.51 -4.87 13.88
N GLY A 101 -0.13 -5.88 13.29
CA GLY A 101 -1.43 -6.33 13.77
C GLY A 101 -1.32 -6.95 15.18
N PRO A 102 -2.43 -7.15 15.90
CA PRO A 102 -2.44 -7.55 17.32
C PRO A 102 -1.69 -8.85 17.68
N ALA A 103 -1.38 -9.68 16.69
CA ALA A 103 -0.75 -10.99 16.87
C ALA A 103 0.74 -11.03 16.49
N ALA A 104 1.31 -9.93 16.01
CA ALA A 104 2.71 -9.87 15.60
C ALA A 104 3.53 -9.03 16.59
N ASP A 105 4.69 -9.54 16.96
CA ASP A 105 5.70 -8.90 17.79
C ASP A 105 6.74 -8.12 16.96
N HIS A 106 6.61 -8.14 15.64
CA HIS A 106 7.46 -7.42 14.69
C HIS A 106 6.68 -6.37 13.90
N ASN A 107 7.16 -5.12 13.86
CA ASN A 107 6.74 -4.11 12.89
C ASN A 107 7.01 -4.59 11.47
N GLY A 108 6.05 -4.37 10.58
CA GLY A 108 6.21 -4.68 9.17
C GLY A 108 7.11 -3.65 8.47
N ILE A 109 8.00 -4.13 7.60
CA ILE A 109 8.83 -3.30 6.72
C ILE A 109 8.41 -3.49 5.26
N SER A 110 8.03 -2.39 4.61
CA SER A 110 7.59 -2.36 3.21
C SER A 110 8.50 -1.48 2.38
N VAL A 111 8.97 -1.99 1.25
CA VAL A 111 9.81 -1.25 0.31
C VAL A 111 9.02 -0.93 -0.95
N LYS A 112 8.91 0.35 -1.28
CA LYS A 112 8.36 0.82 -2.55
C LYS A 112 9.48 0.88 -3.57
N ILE A 113 9.43 -0.04 -4.53
CA ILE A 113 10.32 -0.09 -5.68
C ILE A 113 9.61 0.59 -6.85
N ALA A 114 10.30 1.44 -7.59
CA ALA A 114 9.82 1.89 -8.90
C ALA A 114 10.81 1.45 -9.97
N GLU A 115 10.28 0.86 -11.03
CA GLU A 115 11.03 0.55 -12.23
C GLU A 115 11.78 1.81 -12.70
N PRO A 116 13.06 1.70 -13.06
CA PRO A 116 13.81 2.83 -13.56
C PRO A 116 13.07 3.34 -14.78
N ARG A 117 12.91 4.66 -14.84
CA ARG A 117 12.34 5.32 -16.01
C ARG A 117 13.09 4.78 -17.23
N HIS A 118 12.36 4.48 -18.30
CA HIS A 118 12.83 4.03 -19.62
C HIS A 118 12.82 2.51 -19.89
N VAL A 119 11.65 1.88 -19.75
CA VAL A 119 11.05 1.25 -20.93
C VAL A 119 9.58 1.66 -20.96
N VAL A 120 9.24 2.69 -21.74
CA VAL A 120 7.85 2.83 -22.18
C VAL A 120 7.60 1.60 -23.04
N ARG A 121 7.04 0.56 -22.44
CA ARG A 121 6.47 -0.55 -23.21
C ARG A 121 5.27 0.04 -23.90
N VAL A 122 5.49 0.63 -25.08
CA VAL A 122 4.41 0.97 -26.01
C VAL A 122 3.78 -0.37 -26.34
N ARG A 123 2.69 -0.68 -25.64
CA ARG A 123 1.89 -1.85 -25.92
C ARG A 123 1.40 -1.65 -27.34
N LYS A 124 2.00 -2.38 -28.30
CA LYS A 124 1.56 -2.37 -29.70
C LYS A 124 0.05 -2.54 -29.66
N LEU A 125 -0.69 -1.50 -30.11
CA LEU A 125 -2.14 -1.51 -30.12
C LEU A 125 -2.56 -2.86 -30.70
N ARG A 126 -3.36 -3.63 -29.94
CA ARG A 126 -3.90 -4.87 -30.46
C ARG A 126 -4.59 -4.52 -31.76
N ARG A 127 -4.27 -5.25 -32.84
CA ARG A 127 -4.93 -5.07 -34.13
C ARG A 127 -6.41 -5.34 -33.89
N VAL A 128 -7.20 -4.27 -33.78
CA VAL A 128 -8.65 -4.37 -33.65
C VAL A 128 -9.15 -4.60 -35.07
N TYR A 129 -9.56 -5.83 -35.36
CA TYR A 129 -10.28 -6.11 -36.60
C TYR A 129 -11.67 -5.49 -36.51
N SER A 130 -12.16 -4.96 -37.63
CA SER A 130 -13.53 -4.47 -37.72
C SER A 130 -14.50 -5.56 -37.24
N VAL A 131 -15.46 -5.18 -36.42
CA VAL A 131 -16.52 -6.09 -35.97
C VAL A 131 -17.29 -6.58 -37.21
N PRO A 132 -17.51 -7.90 -37.37
CA PRO A 132 -18.33 -8.41 -38.46
C PRO A 132 -19.71 -7.74 -38.46
N GLY A 133 -20.24 -7.38 -39.63
CA GLY A 133 -21.49 -6.62 -39.74
C GLY A 133 -22.67 -7.27 -39.00
N CYS A 134 -22.73 -8.60 -38.96
CA CYS A 134 -23.74 -9.34 -38.21
C CYS A 134 -23.63 -9.13 -36.68
N ALA A 135 -22.41 -9.11 -36.14
CA ALA A 135 -22.18 -8.88 -34.71
C ALA A 135 -22.47 -7.41 -34.33
N GLN A 136 -22.15 -6.47 -35.21
CA GLN A 136 -22.50 -5.06 -35.03
C GLN A 136 -24.02 -4.87 -35.02
N ALA A 137 -24.74 -5.44 -35.98
CA ALA A 137 -26.20 -5.36 -36.05
C ALA A 137 -26.87 -6.01 -34.82
N ALA A 138 -26.37 -7.16 -34.36
CA ALA A 138 -26.87 -7.82 -33.15
C ALA A 138 -26.63 -6.98 -31.89
N ALA A 139 -25.45 -6.36 -31.77
CA ALA A 139 -25.14 -5.46 -30.65
C ALA A 139 -26.05 -4.23 -30.65
N ILE A 140 -26.22 -3.57 -31.81
CA ILE A 140 -27.12 -2.43 -31.98
C ILE A 140 -28.55 -2.82 -31.60
N SER A 141 -29.05 -3.95 -32.11
CA SER A 141 -30.41 -4.43 -31.81
C SER A 141 -30.63 -4.64 -30.31
N LYS A 142 -29.67 -5.27 -29.61
CA LYS A 142 -29.74 -5.46 -28.15
C LYS A 142 -29.72 -4.15 -27.38
N ILE A 143 -28.85 -3.21 -27.77
CA ILE A 143 -28.77 -1.89 -27.14
C ILE A 143 -30.09 -1.14 -27.34
N THR A 144 -30.64 -1.13 -28.56
CA THR A 144 -31.93 -0.49 -28.86
C THR A 144 -33.07 -1.11 -28.05
N ALA A 145 -33.10 -2.44 -27.92
CA ALA A 145 -34.11 -3.13 -27.12
C ALA A 145 -34.02 -2.76 -25.64
N ALA A 146 -32.80 -2.72 -25.08
CA ALA A 146 -32.56 -2.33 -23.70
C ALA A 146 -32.98 -0.88 -23.43
N ILE A 147 -32.65 0.06 -24.33
CA ILE A 147 -33.06 1.46 -24.23
C ILE A 147 -34.59 1.58 -24.24
N LYS A 148 -35.26 0.87 -25.17
CA LYS A 148 -36.73 0.87 -25.24
C LYS A 148 -37.39 0.31 -23.98
N LEU A 149 -36.82 -0.74 -23.39
CA LEU A 149 -37.31 -1.31 -22.14
C LEU A 149 -37.16 -0.34 -20.98
N ALA A 150 -35.99 0.29 -20.84
CA ALA A 150 -35.74 1.28 -19.80
C ALA A 150 -36.70 2.48 -19.94
N GLN A 151 -36.99 2.93 -21.16
CA GLN A 151 -37.94 4.02 -21.38
C GLN A 151 -39.35 3.66 -20.88
N ARG A 152 -39.83 2.44 -21.15
CA ARG A 152 -41.14 1.98 -20.65
C ARG A 152 -41.19 1.97 -19.12
N GLN A 153 -40.12 1.53 -18.47
CA GLN A 153 -40.06 1.53 -17.00
C GLN A 153 -40.13 2.95 -16.42
N VAL A 154 -39.49 3.93 -17.08
CA VAL A 154 -39.60 5.34 -16.69
C VAL A 154 -41.03 5.86 -16.88
N ASP A 155 -41.66 5.55 -18.02
CA ASP A 155 -43.03 6.00 -18.33
C ASP A 155 -44.07 5.36 -17.38
N GLU A 156 -43.90 4.08 -17.04
CA GLU A 156 -44.72 3.37 -16.04
C GLU A 156 -44.56 3.97 -14.63
N THR A 157 -43.33 4.31 -14.24
CA THR A 157 -43.06 4.94 -12.93
C THR A 157 -43.64 6.36 -12.86
N ALA A 158 -43.58 7.12 -13.97
CA ALA A 158 -44.16 8.45 -14.05
C ALA A 158 -45.70 8.45 -14.04
N SER A 159 -46.31 7.34 -14.47
CA SER A 159 -47.77 7.16 -14.51
C SER A 159 -48.33 6.59 -13.20
N ALA A 160 -47.49 6.16 -12.27
CA ALA A 160 -47.93 5.70 -10.97
C ALA A 160 -48.57 6.87 -10.21
N PRO A 161 -49.85 6.76 -9.77
CA PRO A 161 -50.51 7.83 -9.05
C PRO A 161 -49.69 8.18 -7.82
N THR A 162 -49.27 9.45 -7.72
CA THR A 162 -48.58 9.97 -6.54
C THR A 162 -49.43 9.62 -5.33
N PRO A 163 -48.95 8.77 -4.40
CA PRO A 163 -49.72 8.41 -3.23
C PRO A 163 -50.10 9.70 -2.50
N ASP A 164 -51.40 9.90 -2.33
CA ASP A 164 -51.93 11.08 -1.67
C ASP A 164 -51.57 11.00 -0.18
N PHE A 165 -50.44 11.63 0.18
CA PHE A 165 -49.94 11.70 1.54
C PHE A 165 -50.80 12.58 2.46
N SER A 166 -51.95 13.09 1.98
CA SER A 166 -52.79 14.05 2.73
C SER A 166 -53.67 13.43 3.81
N ARG A 167 -53.56 12.13 4.13
CA ARG A 167 -54.25 11.51 5.28
C ARG A 167 -53.35 10.62 6.12
N ARG A 168 -52.59 11.25 7.02
CA ARG A 168 -52.36 10.78 8.39
C ARG A 168 -51.80 11.95 9.21
N GLY A 169 -52.73 12.70 9.81
CA GLY A 169 -52.43 13.26 11.11
C GLY A 169 -52.27 12.09 12.07
N ASP A 170 -51.07 11.93 12.60
CA ASP A 170 -50.83 11.66 14.01
C ASP A 170 -49.33 11.80 14.27
N LEU A 171 -49.03 12.79 15.12
CA LEU A 171 -47.73 12.99 15.72
C LEU A 171 -47.31 11.70 16.44
N GLN A 172 -46.18 11.12 16.06
CA GLN A 172 -45.27 10.53 17.04
C GLN A 172 -43.84 11.00 16.76
N THR A 173 -43.35 11.72 17.76
CA THR A 173 -42.00 12.22 17.95
C THR A 173 -40.98 11.07 18.02
N GLY A 174 -39.79 11.33 17.47
CA GLY A 174 -38.55 10.72 17.95
C GLY A 174 -38.10 9.45 17.24
N GLY A 175 -37.53 9.60 16.04
CA GLY A 175 -36.78 8.53 15.38
C GLY A 175 -35.86 9.10 14.33
N THR A 176 -34.63 9.44 14.72
CA THR A 176 -33.56 9.80 13.77
C THR A 176 -33.20 8.58 12.93
N VAL A 177 -33.80 8.46 11.75
CA VAL A 177 -33.43 7.45 10.75
C VAL A 177 -32.31 8.02 9.90
N PHE A 178 -31.08 7.54 10.14
CA PHE A 178 -29.94 7.79 9.26
C PHE A 178 -30.20 7.12 7.90
N VAL A 179 -30.55 7.92 6.90
CA VAL A 179 -30.52 7.48 5.51
C VAL A 179 -29.06 7.49 5.06
N ARG A 180 -28.42 6.30 5.02
CA ARG A 180 -27.14 6.13 4.34
C ARG A 180 -27.39 6.29 2.84
N SER A 181 -27.05 7.46 2.29
CA SER A 181 -26.97 7.66 0.86
C SER A 181 -25.85 6.80 0.27
N CYS A 182 -26.25 6.06 -0.76
CA CYS A 182 -25.43 5.21 -1.58
C CYS A 182 -24.30 5.98 -2.28
N TRP A 183 -23.16 5.30 -2.42
CA TRP A 183 -22.33 5.30 -3.63
C TRP A 183 -22.08 6.65 -4.32
N GLN A 184 -20.95 7.28 -3.98
CA GLN A 184 -20.24 8.14 -4.92
C GLN A 184 -19.15 7.30 -5.62
N PRO A 185 -19.24 7.03 -6.93
CA PRO A 185 -18.06 6.62 -7.68
C PRO A 185 -17.13 7.83 -7.77
N GLN A 186 -15.96 7.76 -7.14
CA GLN A 186 -14.88 8.71 -7.36
C GLN A 186 -14.40 8.57 -8.81
N ILE A 187 -14.96 9.38 -9.71
CA ILE A 187 -14.34 9.65 -11.01
C ILE A 187 -13.23 10.65 -10.73
N GLY A 188 -12.03 10.13 -10.46
CA GLY A 188 -10.82 10.94 -10.41
C GLY A 188 -10.52 11.47 -11.81
N ALA A 189 -10.89 12.72 -12.07
CA ALA A 189 -10.40 13.46 -13.22
C ALA A 189 -8.93 13.82 -12.99
N SER A 190 -8.02 13.04 -13.57
CA SER A 190 -6.62 13.42 -13.72
C SER A 190 -6.53 14.54 -14.77
N ARG A 191 -6.36 15.79 -14.34
CA ARG A 191 -5.81 16.85 -15.21
C ARG A 191 -4.36 16.50 -15.48
N PHE A 192 -4.05 16.21 -16.74
CA PHE A 192 -2.70 16.34 -17.27
C PHE A 192 -2.51 17.81 -17.60
N ASP A 193 -1.74 18.51 -16.77
CA ASP A 193 -1.12 19.77 -17.19
C ASP A 193 0.18 19.40 -17.91
N GLU A 194 0.12 19.37 -19.24
CA GLU A 194 1.31 19.48 -20.09
C GLU A 194 1.71 20.95 -20.10
N ASN A 195 2.84 21.29 -19.50
CA ASN A 195 3.56 22.50 -19.84
C ASN A 195 4.96 22.13 -20.33
N LEU A 196 5.19 22.55 -21.56
CA LEU A 196 6.47 22.70 -22.27
C LEU A 196 7.44 23.59 -21.49
#